data_AF-A0A953ARH1-F1
#
_entry.id   AF-A0A953ARH1-F1
#
_cell.length_a   1.000
_cell.length_b   1.000
_cell.length_c   1.000
_cell.angle_alpha   90.00
_cell.angle_beta   90.00
_cell.angle_gamma   90.00
#
_symmetry.space_group_name_H-M   'P 1'
#
loop_
_entity.id
_entity.type
_entity.pdbx_description
1 polymer ?
#
loop_
_entity_poly.entity_id
_entity_poly.type
_entity_poly.pdbx_seq_one_letter_code
_entity_poly.pdbx_strand_id
1 'polypeptide(L)'
;MNNPSRLRLAVLLPLVFASACVIYNNEGGDRPHSGQPPEGAVDCPCLDNSSCDEGLYCLRGECTPKPPGNSACVDSSDCGNRSFCINGYCTELCAKDADCSYAAVCQEGYCTALPATDGGSPHGGGDTGSKDGGSACVQHSDCGVGAYCINAVCYLGCQTNADCPSAEECISNVCHPKQTDGGTPVKSCTTGADCATGEDCVNGACSLPCNTVHGCPAGQTCVIGYCTVSSPPQGSGQSCLANCDCPSGEVCKNGVCSL
;
A
#
# COMPACT_ATOMS: atom_id res chain seq x y z
N MET A 1 -59.86 69.30 -16.21
CA MET A 1 -59.96 68.00 -16.91
C MET A 1 -58.71 67.19 -16.57
N ASN A 2 -58.91 66.10 -15.81
CA ASN A 2 -58.11 64.89 -15.64
C ASN A 2 -56.64 64.84 -16.11
N ASN A 3 -55.72 64.66 -15.14
CA ASN A 3 -54.92 63.43 -14.86
C ASN A 3 -54.11 62.76 -16.00
N PRO A 4 -52.99 62.06 -15.71
CA PRO A 4 -51.80 62.45 -14.94
C PRO A 4 -50.47 62.16 -15.67
N SER A 5 -49.41 62.74 -15.11
CA SER A 5 -48.02 62.30 -15.03
C SER A 5 -47.71 60.88 -15.55
N ARG A 6 -47.03 60.78 -16.70
CA ARG A 6 -46.36 59.55 -17.12
C ARG A 6 -45.00 59.44 -16.43
N LEU A 7 -45.06 58.93 -15.20
CA LEU A 7 -43.95 58.34 -14.47
C LEU A 7 -43.31 57.27 -15.37
N ARG A 8 -42.07 57.49 -15.81
CA ARG A 8 -41.31 56.48 -16.58
C ARG A 8 -40.98 55.33 -15.64
N LEU A 9 -41.82 54.30 -15.69
CA LEU A 9 -41.63 53.04 -15.01
C LEU A 9 -40.33 52.41 -15.54
N ALA A 10 -39.31 52.35 -14.70
CA ALA A 10 -38.12 51.57 -14.97
C ALA A 10 -38.54 50.10 -15.10
N VAL A 11 -38.43 49.55 -16.30
CA VAL A 11 -38.62 48.12 -16.55
C VAL A 11 -37.42 47.43 -15.93
N LEU A 12 -37.56 47.01 -14.68
CA LEU A 12 -36.69 46.04 -14.04
C LEU A 12 -36.89 44.71 -14.76
N LEU A 13 -36.01 44.45 -15.73
CA LEU A 13 -35.87 43.13 -16.33
C LEU A 13 -35.49 42.15 -15.20
N PRO A 14 -36.22 41.05 -14.98
CA PRO A 14 -35.73 40.03 -14.07
C PRO A 14 -34.48 39.43 -14.71
N LEU A 15 -33.32 39.67 -14.08
CA LEU A 15 -32.11 38.89 -14.31
C LEU A 15 -32.43 37.45 -13.91
N VAL A 16 -32.97 36.70 -14.86
CA VAL A 16 -32.99 35.24 -14.80
C VAL A 16 -31.52 34.83 -14.88
N PHE A 17 -30.89 34.65 -13.72
CA PHE A 17 -29.69 33.83 -13.61
C PHE A 17 -30.12 32.41 -13.94
N ALA A 18 -30.25 32.12 -15.24
CA ALA A 18 -30.05 30.77 -15.71
C ALA A 18 -28.59 30.48 -15.38
N SER A 19 -28.37 29.76 -14.29
CA SER A 19 -27.16 29.02 -14.02
C SER A 19 -26.97 28.10 -15.23
N ALA A 20 -26.36 28.63 -16.29
CA ALA A 20 -25.87 27.81 -17.37
C ALA A 20 -24.84 26.91 -16.73
N CYS A 21 -25.19 25.63 -16.53
CA CYS A 21 -24.19 24.59 -16.57
C CYS A 21 -23.38 24.87 -17.83
N VAL A 22 -22.11 25.23 -17.66
CA VAL A 22 -21.16 25.12 -18.74
C VAL A 22 -21.08 23.62 -19.02
N ILE A 23 -21.91 23.15 -19.95
CA ILE A 23 -21.73 21.83 -20.54
C ILE A 23 -20.42 21.95 -21.32
N TYR A 24 -19.33 21.47 -20.73
CA TYR A 24 -18.15 21.13 -21.50
C TYR A 24 -18.58 19.95 -22.38
N ASN A 25 -18.99 20.27 -23.61
CA ASN A 25 -19.05 19.28 -24.68
C ASN A 25 -17.61 18.84 -24.93
N ASN A 26 -17.19 17.73 -24.32
CA ASN A 26 -15.92 17.10 -24.64
C ASN A 26 -16.19 16.01 -25.69
N GLU A 27 -16.44 16.44 -26.92
CA GLU A 27 -16.28 15.59 -28.09
C GLU A 27 -14.84 15.74 -28.58
N GLY A 28 -14.01 14.74 -28.32
CA GLY A 28 -12.63 14.69 -28.79
C GLY A 28 -11.79 13.71 -28.00
N GLY A 29 -11.48 12.56 -28.60
CA GLY A 29 -10.66 11.51 -28.03
C GLY A 29 -9.20 11.91 -27.81
N ASP A 30 -8.50 10.98 -27.17
CA ASP A 30 -7.04 10.92 -26.99
C ASP A 30 -6.40 12.10 -26.25
N ARG A 31 -6.29 11.98 -24.92
CA ARG A 31 -5.16 12.58 -24.21
C ARG A 31 -4.12 11.50 -23.92
N PRO A 32 -2.90 11.59 -24.49
CA PRO A 32 -1.80 10.78 -24.03
C PRO A 32 -1.42 11.27 -22.63
N HIS A 33 -1.28 10.33 -21.70
CA HIS A 33 -0.71 10.59 -20.38
C HIS A 33 0.78 10.98 -20.53
N SER A 34 1.03 12.25 -20.80
CA SER A 34 2.34 12.90 -20.67
C SER A 34 2.14 14.27 -20.02
N GLY A 35 1.65 14.23 -18.78
CA GLY A 35 1.51 15.38 -17.91
C GLY A 35 1.61 14.92 -16.47
N GLN A 36 2.81 15.09 -15.90
CA GLN A 36 3.15 14.81 -14.51
C GLN A 36 2.17 15.55 -13.58
N PRO A 37 1.39 14.85 -12.73
CA PRO A 37 0.72 15.54 -11.64
C PRO A 37 1.76 15.98 -10.60
N PRO A 38 1.52 17.09 -9.89
CA PRO A 38 2.43 17.57 -8.86
C PRO A 38 2.58 16.53 -7.75
N GLU A 39 3.79 16.43 -7.21
CA GLU A 39 4.19 15.45 -6.20
C GLU A 39 3.26 15.49 -4.98
N GLY A 40 2.58 14.38 -4.70
CA GLY A 40 2.03 14.11 -3.36
C GLY A 40 0.54 13.81 -3.20
N ALA A 41 -0.29 13.84 -4.25
CA ALA A 41 -1.67 13.31 -4.15
C ALA A 41 -2.32 13.19 -5.52
N VAL A 42 -2.66 11.98 -5.97
CA VAL A 42 -3.85 11.77 -6.82
C VAL A 42 -4.37 10.34 -6.55
N ASP A 43 -5.47 10.25 -5.79
CA ASP A 43 -6.39 9.10 -5.82
C ASP A 43 -6.67 8.74 -7.28
N CYS A 44 -6.48 7.48 -7.69
CA CYS A 44 -6.74 7.04 -9.06
C CYS A 44 -8.20 7.31 -9.42
N PRO A 45 -8.51 8.37 -10.19
CA PRO A 45 -9.88 8.73 -10.46
C PRO A 45 -10.39 7.84 -11.60
N CYS A 46 -11.61 7.32 -11.46
CA CYS A 46 -12.23 6.48 -12.48
C CYS A 46 -13.52 7.11 -13.01
N LEU A 47 -13.78 6.92 -14.31
CA LEU A 47 -15.09 7.22 -14.90
C LEU A 47 -15.95 5.96 -14.96
N ASP A 48 -15.33 4.83 -15.26
CA ASP A 48 -15.92 3.50 -15.32
C ASP A 48 -14.88 2.43 -14.94
N ASN A 49 -15.29 1.16 -14.94
CA ASN A 49 -14.41 0.06 -14.55
C ASN A 49 -13.22 -0.16 -15.49
N SER A 50 -13.28 0.32 -16.74
CA SER A 50 -12.14 0.20 -17.66
C SER A 50 -10.99 1.13 -17.27
N SER A 51 -11.26 2.11 -16.42
CA SER A 51 -10.26 2.98 -15.80
C SER A 51 -9.53 2.31 -14.62
N CYS A 52 -9.97 1.13 -14.19
CA CYS A 52 -9.42 0.43 -13.03
C CYS A 52 -8.74 -0.89 -13.42
N ASP A 53 -7.71 -1.25 -12.66
CA ASP A 53 -6.99 -2.51 -12.84
C ASP A 53 -7.84 -3.74 -12.48
N GLU A 54 -7.34 -4.91 -12.84
CA GLU A 54 -7.99 -6.19 -12.56
C GLU A 54 -8.23 -6.36 -11.05
N GLY A 55 -9.44 -6.79 -10.68
CA GLY A 55 -9.86 -6.92 -9.27
C GLY A 55 -10.42 -5.63 -8.65
N LEU A 56 -10.36 -4.50 -9.35
CA LEU A 56 -10.95 -3.23 -8.92
C LEU A 56 -12.19 -2.87 -9.77
N TYR A 57 -13.07 -2.03 -9.22
CA TYR A 57 -14.19 -1.43 -9.94
C TYR A 57 -14.37 0.02 -9.52
N CYS A 58 -14.96 0.80 -10.42
CA CYS A 58 -15.15 2.22 -10.16
C CYS A 58 -16.29 2.42 -9.18
N LEU A 59 -16.02 3.01 -8.03
CA LEU A 59 -17.03 3.38 -7.05
C LEU A 59 -16.84 4.86 -6.70
N ARG A 60 -17.86 5.68 -7.00
CA ARG A 60 -17.88 7.13 -6.65
C ARG A 60 -16.68 7.92 -7.19
N GLY A 61 -16.10 7.47 -8.31
CA GLY A 61 -14.98 8.15 -8.95
C GLY A 61 -13.61 7.69 -8.47
N GLU A 62 -13.54 6.65 -7.64
CA GLU A 62 -12.30 6.05 -7.15
C GLU A 62 -12.28 4.54 -7.46
N CYS A 63 -11.12 3.99 -7.82
CA CYS A 63 -10.96 2.55 -8.03
C CYS A 63 -10.90 1.83 -6.68
N THR A 64 -11.93 1.04 -6.37
CA THR A 64 -12.04 0.30 -5.12
C THR A 64 -12.02 -1.22 -5.39
N PRO A 65 -11.62 -2.05 -4.40
CA PRO A 65 -11.70 -3.51 -4.54
C PRO A 65 -13.12 -3.96 -4.87
N LYS A 66 -13.25 -4.93 -5.79
CA LYS A 66 -14.56 -5.52 -6.10
C LYS A 66 -15.23 -6.08 -4.85
N PRO A 67 -16.56 -6.03 -4.74
CA PRO A 67 -17.28 -6.54 -3.58
C PRO A 67 -17.00 -8.03 -3.34
N PRO A 68 -17.07 -8.50 -2.07
CA PRO A 68 -16.92 -9.91 -1.75
C PRO A 68 -17.87 -10.79 -2.56
N GLY A 69 -17.37 -11.91 -3.07
CA GLY A 69 -18.13 -12.81 -3.94
C GLY A 69 -18.16 -12.41 -5.42
N ASN A 70 -17.65 -11.21 -5.78
CA ASN A 70 -17.43 -10.76 -7.17
C ASN A 70 -18.61 -11.03 -8.12
N SER A 71 -19.84 -10.85 -7.61
CA SER A 71 -21.06 -11.18 -8.36
C SER A 71 -21.39 -10.04 -9.32
N ALA A 72 -21.27 -10.34 -10.62
CA ALA A 72 -21.61 -9.39 -11.67
C ALA A 72 -23.13 -9.20 -11.79
N CYS A 73 -23.55 -8.00 -12.18
CA CYS A 73 -24.96 -7.64 -12.38
C CYS A 73 -25.12 -6.66 -13.54
N VAL A 74 -26.31 -6.62 -14.10
CA VAL A 74 -26.75 -5.57 -15.04
C VAL A 74 -27.68 -4.61 -14.31
N ASP A 75 -28.60 -5.14 -13.51
CA ASP A 75 -29.56 -4.37 -12.71
C ASP A 75 -29.59 -4.86 -11.25
N SER A 76 -30.11 -4.03 -10.35
CA SER A 76 -30.16 -4.37 -8.90
C SER A 76 -31.04 -5.58 -8.59
N SER A 77 -31.91 -6.01 -9.51
CA SER A 77 -32.69 -7.23 -9.38
C SER A 77 -31.86 -8.51 -9.53
N ASP A 78 -30.69 -8.42 -10.14
CA ASP A 78 -29.76 -9.55 -10.27
C ASP A 78 -29.07 -9.85 -8.93
N CYS A 79 -29.14 -8.91 -7.99
CA CYS A 79 -28.49 -9.00 -6.71
C CYS A 79 -29.40 -9.59 -5.63
N GLY A 80 -28.79 -10.32 -4.70
CA GLY A 80 -29.47 -10.85 -3.51
C GLY A 80 -29.93 -9.76 -2.55
N ASN A 81 -30.61 -10.18 -1.46
CA ASN A 81 -31.13 -9.24 -0.49
C ASN A 81 -30.01 -8.39 0.16
N ARG A 82 -30.24 -7.07 0.21
CA ARG A 82 -29.37 -6.02 0.79
C ARG A 82 -28.17 -5.59 -0.07
N SER A 83 -28.17 -5.93 -1.36
CA SER A 83 -27.16 -5.48 -2.32
C SER A 83 -27.79 -4.69 -3.48
N PHE A 84 -27.05 -3.74 -4.04
CA PHE A 84 -27.44 -2.97 -5.24
C PHE A 84 -26.40 -3.17 -6.34
N CYS A 85 -26.86 -3.11 -7.59
CA CYS A 85 -25.94 -3.15 -8.72
C CYS A 85 -25.27 -1.79 -8.90
N ILE A 86 -23.97 -1.73 -8.66
CA ILE A 86 -23.16 -0.52 -8.82
C ILE A 86 -22.04 -0.83 -9.80
N ASN A 87 -22.04 -0.14 -10.94
CA ASN A 87 -21.03 -0.29 -11.98
C ASN A 87 -20.71 -1.76 -12.32
N GLY A 88 -21.76 -2.58 -12.48
CA GLY A 88 -21.63 -3.98 -12.91
C GLY A 88 -21.35 -4.99 -11.81
N TYR A 89 -21.28 -4.59 -10.54
CA TYR A 89 -21.05 -5.49 -9.41
C TYR A 89 -22.08 -5.30 -8.28
N CYS A 90 -22.56 -6.41 -7.72
CA CYS A 90 -23.49 -6.39 -6.58
C CYS A 90 -22.74 -5.96 -5.31
N THR A 91 -23.11 -4.79 -4.78
CA THR A 91 -22.48 -4.19 -3.60
C THR A 91 -23.45 -4.18 -2.44
N GLU A 92 -23.08 -4.81 -1.32
CA GLU A 92 -23.88 -4.82 -0.08
C GLU A 92 -23.82 -3.48 0.66
N LEU A 93 -24.95 -3.07 1.23
CA LEU A 93 -25.01 -1.92 2.13
C LEU A 93 -24.88 -2.35 3.59
N CYS A 94 -24.22 -1.52 4.38
CA CYS A 94 -23.97 -1.78 5.80
C CYS A 94 -24.07 -0.50 6.65
N ALA A 95 -24.34 -0.69 7.94
CA ALA A 95 -24.13 0.35 8.96
C ALA A 95 -22.96 0.01 9.89
N LYS A 96 -22.57 -1.27 9.95
CA LYS A 96 -21.45 -1.82 10.74
C LYS A 96 -20.92 -3.09 10.07
N ASP A 97 -19.70 -3.49 10.40
CA ASP A 97 -19.04 -4.67 9.80
C ASP A 97 -19.86 -5.95 9.93
N ALA A 98 -20.56 -6.13 11.05
CA ALA A 98 -21.42 -7.30 11.28
C ALA A 98 -22.64 -7.37 10.34
N ASP A 99 -22.94 -6.32 9.58
CA ASP A 99 -23.99 -6.35 8.56
C ASP A 99 -23.51 -6.97 7.24
N CYS A 100 -22.19 -7.10 7.06
CA CYS A 100 -21.56 -7.56 5.83
C CYS A 100 -21.40 -9.07 5.77
N SER A 101 -21.70 -9.64 4.60
CA SER A 101 -21.36 -11.02 4.28
C SER A 101 -19.84 -11.19 4.09
N TYR A 102 -19.35 -12.42 4.10
CA TYR A 102 -17.95 -12.77 3.77
C TYR A 102 -16.86 -12.09 4.63
N ALA A 103 -17.16 -11.76 5.90
CA ALA A 103 -16.23 -11.11 6.82
C ALA A 103 -15.65 -9.78 6.28
N ALA A 104 -16.42 -9.07 5.46
CA ALA A 104 -16.08 -7.75 4.97
C ALA A 104 -16.22 -6.65 6.05
N VAL A 105 -15.62 -5.49 5.78
CA VAL A 105 -15.73 -4.29 6.63
C VAL A 105 -16.68 -3.29 6.02
N CYS A 106 -17.37 -2.56 6.89
CA CYS A 106 -18.28 -1.51 6.49
C CYS A 106 -17.51 -0.21 6.31
N GLN A 107 -17.19 0.12 5.06
CA GLN A 107 -16.50 1.35 4.72
C GLN A 107 -17.45 2.26 3.96
N GLU A 108 -17.71 3.44 4.53
CA GLU A 108 -18.61 4.46 3.97
C GLU A 108 -20.02 3.96 3.58
N GLY A 109 -20.53 2.96 4.31
CA GLY A 109 -21.87 2.40 4.10
C GLY A 109 -21.95 1.27 3.07
N TYR A 110 -20.81 0.86 2.51
CA TYR A 110 -20.68 -0.28 1.61
C TYR A 110 -19.79 -1.36 2.22
N CYS A 111 -20.16 -2.62 2.01
CA CYS A 111 -19.30 -3.74 2.38
C CYS A 111 -18.18 -3.86 1.36
N THR A 112 -16.98 -3.47 1.75
CA THR A 112 -15.79 -3.67 0.93
C THR A 112 -15.16 -4.99 1.33
N ALA A 113 -14.54 -5.68 0.36
CA ALA A 113 -13.60 -6.72 0.74
C ALA A 113 -12.63 -6.11 1.75
N LEU A 114 -12.28 -6.88 2.79
CA LEU A 114 -11.08 -6.56 3.54
C LEU A 114 -9.97 -6.31 2.49
N PRO A 115 -9.10 -5.29 2.66
CA PRO A 115 -7.84 -5.32 1.93
C PRO A 115 -7.30 -6.73 2.13
N ALA A 116 -6.72 -7.32 1.10
CA ALA A 116 -6.11 -8.64 1.21
C ALA A 116 -5.01 -8.58 2.28
N THR A 117 -5.38 -8.61 3.54
CA THR A 117 -4.61 -9.13 4.64
C THR A 117 -4.69 -10.61 4.39
N ASP A 118 -3.55 -11.19 4.07
CA ASP A 118 -3.41 -12.61 3.85
C ASP A 118 -4.21 -13.39 4.90
N GLY A 119 -5.31 -14.00 4.46
CA GLY A 119 -5.88 -15.23 5.01
C GLY A 119 -6.11 -15.35 6.51
N GLY A 120 -6.42 -14.28 7.24
CA GLY A 120 -6.89 -14.36 8.63
C GLY A 120 -8.40 -14.67 8.74
N SER A 121 -8.85 -15.85 8.32
CA SER A 121 -10.22 -16.29 8.62
C SER A 121 -10.46 -16.33 10.15
N PRO A 122 -11.58 -15.83 10.68
CA PRO A 122 -11.94 -16.08 12.05
C PRO A 122 -12.54 -17.50 12.10
N HIS A 123 -11.69 -18.49 12.39
CA HIS A 123 -11.96 -19.62 13.30
C HIS A 123 -11.13 -20.86 12.95
N GLY A 124 -10.35 -21.29 13.95
CA GLY A 124 -10.30 -22.68 14.41
C GLY A 124 -9.69 -23.70 13.46
N GLY A 125 -8.40 -23.94 13.63
CA GLY A 125 -7.74 -25.13 13.09
C GLY A 125 -6.34 -24.80 12.65
N GLY A 126 -5.35 -25.35 13.36
CA GLY A 126 -3.95 -25.18 13.01
C GLY A 126 -3.67 -25.65 11.58
N ASP A 127 -2.75 -24.96 10.90
CA ASP A 127 -1.51 -25.59 10.47
C ASP A 127 -0.54 -24.55 9.87
N THR A 128 0.73 -24.75 10.26
CA THR A 128 1.98 -24.54 9.51
C THR A 128 2.27 -23.21 8.82
N GLY A 129 2.91 -22.31 9.58
CA GLY A 129 4.08 -21.54 9.13
C GLY A 129 3.93 -20.72 7.86
N SER A 130 3.26 -19.57 7.96
CA SER A 130 3.38 -18.53 6.93
C SER A 130 4.76 -17.88 7.03
N LYS A 131 5.49 -17.91 5.91
CA LYS A 131 6.91 -17.59 5.75
C LYS A 131 7.17 -16.14 5.33
N ASP A 132 6.23 -15.25 5.58
CA ASP A 132 6.36 -13.85 5.19
C ASP A 132 6.69 -13.01 6.43
N GLY A 133 7.99 -12.95 6.71
CA GLY A 133 8.55 -11.95 7.62
C GLY A 133 8.36 -10.57 7.00
N GLY A 134 7.24 -9.92 7.30
CA GLY A 134 6.93 -8.61 6.74
C GLY A 134 5.64 -7.95 7.19
N SER A 135 4.78 -8.62 7.98
CA SER A 135 3.63 -7.94 8.58
C SER A 135 4.12 -6.92 9.60
N ALA A 136 3.81 -5.64 9.35
CA ALA A 136 4.01 -4.61 10.35
C ALA A 136 3.29 -5.01 11.64
N CYS A 137 3.98 -4.94 12.78
CA CYS A 137 3.48 -5.43 14.06
C CYS A 137 3.55 -4.33 15.15
N VAL A 138 2.69 -4.43 16.16
CA VAL A 138 2.73 -3.53 17.34
C VAL A 138 3.10 -4.32 18.60
N GLN A 139 2.73 -5.60 18.65
CA GLN A 139 2.97 -6.51 19.77
C GLN A 139 3.36 -7.91 19.26
N HIS A 140 4.01 -8.72 20.09
CA HIS A 140 4.52 -10.03 19.66
C HIS A 140 3.43 -10.99 19.18
N SER A 141 2.20 -10.87 19.69
CA SER A 141 1.06 -11.71 19.26
C SER A 141 0.54 -11.38 17.86
N ASP A 142 0.94 -10.23 17.30
CA ASP A 142 0.65 -9.92 15.89
C ASP A 142 1.54 -10.76 14.97
N CYS A 143 2.64 -11.30 15.51
CA CYS A 143 3.52 -12.23 14.83
C CYS A 143 3.08 -13.67 15.11
N GLY A 144 3.28 -14.56 14.12
CA GLY A 144 2.97 -15.98 14.25
C GLY A 144 3.69 -16.65 15.43
N VAL A 145 3.28 -17.87 15.77
CA VAL A 145 3.86 -18.62 16.90
C VAL A 145 5.38 -18.71 16.75
N GLY A 146 6.10 -18.33 17.81
CA GLY A 146 7.55 -18.37 17.85
C GLY A 146 8.23 -17.17 17.19
N ALA A 147 7.49 -16.14 16.76
CA ALA A 147 8.06 -14.90 16.23
C ALA A 147 7.88 -13.72 17.22
N TYR A 148 8.76 -12.73 17.10
CA TYR A 148 8.79 -11.55 17.94
C TYR A 148 8.62 -10.30 17.11
N CYS A 149 7.71 -9.43 17.54
CA CYS A 149 7.66 -8.07 17.04
C CYS A 149 8.84 -7.23 17.58
N ILE A 150 9.73 -6.76 16.70
CA ILE A 150 10.84 -5.86 17.02
C ILE A 150 10.82 -4.71 16.00
N ASN A 151 10.73 -3.47 16.48
CA ASN A 151 10.68 -2.25 15.64
C ASN A 151 9.62 -2.33 14.52
N ALA A 152 8.44 -2.84 14.87
CA ALA A 152 7.32 -3.07 13.95
C ALA A 152 7.57 -4.10 12.86
N VAL A 153 8.57 -4.96 12.99
CA VAL A 153 8.84 -6.09 12.08
C VAL A 153 8.77 -7.40 12.85
N CYS A 154 8.11 -8.41 12.29
CA CYS A 154 8.10 -9.75 12.85
C CYS A 154 9.37 -10.51 12.47
N TYR A 155 10.14 -10.92 13.48
CA TYR A 155 11.30 -11.78 13.32
C TYR A 155 11.02 -13.18 13.88
N LEU A 156 11.42 -14.22 13.15
CA LEU A 156 11.30 -15.60 13.63
C LEU A 156 12.28 -15.84 14.79
N GLY A 157 11.80 -16.45 15.87
CA GLY A 157 12.64 -16.91 16.96
C GLY A 157 13.37 -18.20 16.59
N CYS A 158 14.58 -18.37 17.11
CA CYS A 158 15.42 -19.53 16.83
C CYS A 158 16.21 -19.96 18.07
N GLN A 159 16.71 -21.18 18.05
CA GLN A 159 17.71 -21.68 19.01
C GLN A 159 19.05 -21.93 18.31
N THR A 160 19.01 -22.29 17.03
CA THR A 160 20.19 -22.55 16.19
C THR A 160 19.97 -22.00 14.77
N ASN A 161 21.05 -21.88 13.99
CA ASN A 161 20.97 -21.45 12.59
C ASN A 161 20.11 -22.38 11.71
N ALA A 162 19.85 -23.62 12.13
CA ALA A 162 19.01 -24.56 11.40
C ALA A 162 17.51 -24.23 11.51
N ASP A 163 17.12 -23.43 12.50
CA ASP A 163 15.74 -22.99 12.69
C ASP A 163 15.38 -21.81 11.75
N CYS A 164 16.39 -21.18 11.16
CA CYS A 164 16.24 -20.02 10.30
C CYS A 164 16.22 -20.40 8.79
N PRO A 165 15.56 -19.59 7.94
CA PRO A 165 15.68 -19.69 6.50
C PRO A 165 17.14 -19.67 6.02
N SER A 166 17.41 -20.21 4.83
CA SER A 166 18.77 -20.34 4.29
C SER A 166 19.54 -19.01 4.15
N ALA A 167 18.83 -17.89 4.05
CA ALA A 167 19.37 -16.53 3.99
C ALA A 167 19.55 -15.86 5.36
N GLU A 168 19.20 -16.52 6.47
CA GLU A 168 19.20 -15.98 7.82
C GLU A 168 20.03 -16.83 8.79
N GLU A 169 20.49 -16.22 9.87
CA GLU A 169 21.22 -16.88 10.95
C GLU A 169 20.65 -16.50 12.31
N CYS A 170 20.84 -17.39 13.28
CA CYS A 170 20.30 -17.23 14.62
C CYS A 170 21.24 -16.37 15.46
N ILE A 171 20.85 -15.12 15.69
CA ILE A 171 21.58 -14.18 16.54
C ILE A 171 20.67 -13.83 17.71
N SER A 172 21.13 -14.08 18.93
CA SER A 172 20.40 -13.72 20.15
C SER A 172 18.96 -14.28 20.22
N ASN A 173 18.76 -15.50 19.72
CA ASN A 173 17.48 -16.22 19.61
C ASN A 173 16.48 -15.64 18.59
N VAL A 174 16.95 -14.81 17.66
CA VAL A 174 16.15 -14.24 16.58
C VAL A 174 16.85 -14.52 15.25
N CYS A 175 16.10 -14.88 14.21
CA CYS A 175 16.62 -15.04 12.86
C CYS A 175 16.86 -13.66 12.26
N HIS A 176 18.12 -13.36 11.94
CA HIS A 176 18.55 -12.15 11.27
C HIS A 176 19.06 -12.47 9.87
N PRO A 177 18.88 -11.60 8.87
CA PRO A 177 19.53 -11.73 7.58
C PRO A 177 21.03 -11.94 7.74
N LYS A 178 21.56 -13.00 7.12
CA LYS A 178 23.00 -13.22 7.04
C LYS A 178 23.61 -11.98 6.41
N GLN A 179 24.56 -11.39 7.12
CA GLN A 179 25.32 -10.28 6.57
C GLN A 179 26.09 -10.83 5.36
N THR A 180 25.73 -10.40 4.15
CA THR A 180 26.43 -10.81 2.92
C THR A 180 26.78 -9.60 2.08
N ASP A 181 28.05 -9.49 1.68
CA ASP A 181 28.52 -8.49 0.72
C ASP A 181 28.50 -9.10 -0.68
N GLY A 182 27.50 -8.73 -1.49
CA GLY A 182 27.35 -9.29 -2.85
C GLY A 182 27.19 -10.81 -2.89
N GLY A 183 26.61 -11.42 -1.85
CA GLY A 183 26.47 -12.88 -1.72
C GLY A 183 27.63 -13.59 -1.02
N THR A 184 28.66 -12.85 -0.56
CA THR A 184 29.75 -13.40 0.24
C THR A 184 29.46 -13.18 1.73
N PRO A 185 29.52 -14.21 2.60
CA PRO A 185 29.34 -14.03 4.05
C PRO A 185 30.31 -12.98 4.60
N VAL A 186 29.78 -11.97 5.29
CA VAL A 186 30.59 -10.95 5.96
C VAL A 186 31.39 -11.62 7.07
N LYS A 187 32.67 -11.27 7.19
CA LYS A 187 33.57 -11.84 8.19
C LYS A 187 33.10 -11.46 9.60
N SER A 188 32.83 -12.47 10.42
CA SER A 188 32.53 -12.27 11.84
C SER A 188 33.77 -11.82 12.62
N CYS A 189 33.58 -11.01 13.65
CA CYS A 189 34.65 -10.46 14.49
C CYS A 189 34.23 -10.37 15.96
N THR A 190 35.21 -10.33 16.86
CA THR A 190 35.02 -9.98 18.28
C THR A 190 35.68 -8.64 18.61
N THR A 191 36.75 -8.30 17.89
CA THR A 191 37.49 -7.04 18.02
C THR A 191 37.86 -6.50 16.64
N GLY A 192 38.20 -5.21 16.53
CA GLY A 192 38.64 -4.62 15.26
C GLY A 192 39.91 -5.28 14.68
N ALA A 193 40.72 -5.96 15.50
CA ALA A 193 41.89 -6.69 15.03
C ALA A 193 41.54 -7.94 14.20
N ASP A 194 40.30 -8.42 14.29
CA ASP A 194 39.81 -9.54 13.47
C ASP A 194 39.46 -9.08 12.05
N CYS A 195 39.35 -7.78 11.81
CA CYS A 195 38.93 -7.19 10.55
C CYS A 195 40.11 -6.76 9.68
N ALA A 196 39.86 -6.52 8.38
CA ALA A 196 40.88 -6.03 7.49
C ALA A 196 41.28 -4.58 7.88
N THR A 197 42.44 -4.14 7.40
CA THR A 197 42.87 -2.76 7.65
C THR A 197 41.85 -1.77 7.09
N GLY A 198 41.33 -0.89 7.96
CA GLY A 198 40.31 0.10 7.61
C GLY A 198 38.88 -0.30 7.94
N GLU A 199 38.66 -1.47 8.55
CA GLU A 199 37.36 -1.93 9.04
C GLU A 199 37.30 -1.93 10.56
N ASP A 200 36.11 -1.67 11.11
CA ASP A 200 35.83 -1.80 12.53
C ASP A 200 34.97 -3.03 12.79
N CYS A 201 35.09 -3.61 13.98
CA CYS A 201 34.17 -4.65 14.42
C CYS A 201 32.91 -4.02 15.03
N VAL A 202 31.81 -4.05 14.28
CA VAL A 202 30.53 -3.46 14.68
C VAL A 202 29.50 -4.57 14.76
N ASN A 203 28.91 -4.76 15.94
CA ASN A 203 27.89 -5.80 16.20
C ASN A 203 28.31 -7.21 15.77
N GLY A 204 29.61 -7.53 15.87
CA GLY A 204 30.14 -8.85 15.52
C GLY A 204 30.43 -9.06 14.04
N ALA A 205 30.28 -8.02 13.21
CA ALA A 205 30.64 -8.04 11.79
C ALA A 205 31.67 -6.95 11.47
N CYS A 206 32.62 -7.28 10.60
CA CYS A 206 33.55 -6.29 10.07
C CYS A 206 32.81 -5.33 9.13
N SER A 207 32.83 -4.04 9.46
CA SER A 207 32.14 -3.00 8.70
C SER A 207 33.08 -1.85 8.36
N LEU A 208 32.93 -1.32 7.14
CA LEU A 208 33.67 -0.15 6.67
C LEU A 208 33.05 1.11 7.27
N PRO A 209 33.85 2.00 7.91
CA PRO A 209 33.37 3.31 8.31
C PRO A 209 33.07 4.16 7.08
N CYS A 210 32.03 4.99 7.18
CA CYS A 210 31.61 5.90 6.13
C CYS A 210 31.21 7.25 6.72
N ASN A 211 31.39 8.30 5.92
CA ASN A 211 31.04 9.68 6.29
C ASN A 211 29.95 10.27 5.39
N THR A 212 29.60 9.59 4.30
CA THR A 212 28.63 10.03 3.30
C THR A 212 27.83 8.83 2.81
N VAL A 213 26.60 9.08 2.32
CA VAL A 213 25.70 8.06 1.77
C VAL A 213 26.27 7.32 0.55
N HIS A 214 27.25 7.90 -0.14
CA HIS A 214 27.99 7.28 -1.26
C HIS A 214 29.37 6.76 -0.86
N GLY A 215 29.69 6.76 0.44
CA GLY A 215 30.98 6.29 0.96
C GLY A 215 31.09 4.76 1.05
N CYS A 216 30.05 4.03 0.66
CA CYS A 216 29.96 2.58 0.79
C CYS A 216 30.05 1.85 -0.56
N PRO A 217 30.53 0.60 -0.58
CA PRO A 217 30.49 -0.27 -1.76
C PRO A 217 29.08 -0.44 -2.32
N ALA A 218 28.97 -0.84 -3.59
CA ALA A 218 27.69 -1.08 -4.23
C ALA A 218 26.84 -2.09 -3.45
N GLY A 219 25.56 -1.77 -3.22
CA GLY A 219 24.64 -2.59 -2.42
C GLY A 219 24.64 -2.28 -0.92
N GLN A 220 25.48 -1.34 -0.46
CA GLN A 220 25.54 -0.91 0.94
C GLN A 220 25.14 0.56 1.10
N THR A 221 24.58 0.89 2.26
CA THR A 221 24.20 2.26 2.63
C THR A 221 24.94 2.67 3.90
N CYS A 222 25.32 3.95 3.98
CA CYS A 222 25.93 4.49 5.18
C CYS A 222 24.88 4.75 6.26
N VAL A 223 24.87 3.93 7.31
CA VAL A 223 23.93 4.01 8.43
C VAL A 223 24.74 4.26 9.71
N ILE A 224 24.52 5.43 10.32
CA ILE A 224 25.19 5.83 11.58
C ILE A 224 26.73 5.72 11.49
N GLY A 225 27.28 6.11 10.34
CA GLY A 225 28.74 6.16 10.13
C GLY A 225 29.40 4.84 9.74
N TYR A 226 28.62 3.79 9.50
CA TYR A 226 29.11 2.49 9.05
C TYR A 226 28.33 1.98 7.83
N CYS A 227 29.03 1.30 6.93
CA CYS A 227 28.41 0.67 5.78
C CYS A 227 27.68 -0.59 6.21
N THR A 228 26.36 -0.57 6.06
CA THR A 228 25.52 -1.75 6.26
C THR A 228 25.09 -2.25 4.90
N VAL A 229 24.93 -3.57 4.75
CA VAL A 229 24.16 -4.10 3.63
C VAL A 229 22.85 -3.36 3.60
N SER A 230 22.49 -2.81 2.44
CA SER A 230 21.14 -2.33 2.27
C SER A 230 20.32 -3.60 2.43
N SER A 231 19.57 -3.74 3.54
CA SER A 231 18.55 -4.77 3.61
C SER A 231 17.82 -4.71 2.27
N PRO A 232 17.57 -5.85 1.59
CA PRO A 232 16.84 -5.81 0.33
C PRO A 232 15.64 -4.89 0.57
N PRO A 233 15.38 -3.91 -0.32
CA PRO A 233 14.27 -2.98 -0.13
C PRO A 233 13.10 -3.86 0.28
N GLN A 234 12.64 -3.71 1.53
CA GLN A 234 11.56 -4.55 2.01
C GLN A 234 10.45 -4.32 1.00
N GLY A 235 10.04 -5.33 0.25
CA GLY A 235 9.23 -5.16 -0.96
C GLY A 235 9.83 -5.81 -2.21
N SER A 236 9.11 -5.71 -3.31
CA SER A 236 9.40 -6.38 -4.58
C SER A 236 10.64 -5.86 -5.29
N GLY A 237 11.12 -4.65 -4.93
CA GLY A 237 12.21 -3.99 -5.64
C GLY A 237 11.85 -3.63 -7.09
N GLN A 238 10.56 -3.70 -7.44
CA GLN A 238 10.06 -3.40 -8.77
C GLN A 238 10.22 -1.91 -9.06
N SER A 239 10.58 -1.55 -10.30
CA SER A 239 10.63 -0.15 -10.70
C SER A 239 9.22 0.44 -10.68
N CYS A 240 9.07 1.63 -10.11
CA CYS A 240 7.81 2.34 -10.03
C CYS A 240 7.97 3.83 -10.32
N LEU A 241 6.88 4.45 -10.74
CA LEU A 241 6.68 5.89 -10.80
C LEU A 241 5.67 6.34 -9.74
N ALA A 242 4.79 5.46 -9.29
CA ALA A 242 3.75 5.70 -8.28
C ALA A 242 3.51 4.47 -7.41
N ASN A 243 2.86 4.65 -6.25
CA ASN A 243 2.56 3.56 -5.31
C ASN A 243 1.69 2.45 -5.94
N CYS A 244 0.87 2.78 -6.94
CA CYS A 244 0.04 1.80 -7.66
C CYS A 244 0.83 0.87 -8.58
N ASP A 245 2.07 1.23 -8.94
CA ASP A 245 2.96 0.33 -9.68
C ASP A 245 3.53 -0.78 -8.78
N CYS A 246 3.27 -0.67 -7.48
CA CYS A 246 3.79 -1.56 -6.45
C CYS A 246 2.76 -2.60 -6.03
N PRO A 247 3.18 -3.85 -5.77
CA PRO A 247 2.34 -4.85 -5.15
C PRO A 247 1.71 -4.36 -3.84
N SER A 248 0.56 -4.94 -3.50
CA SER A 248 -0.18 -4.60 -2.28
C SER A 248 0.72 -4.61 -1.05
N GLY A 249 0.70 -3.51 -0.28
CA GLY A 249 1.51 -3.33 0.92
C GLY A 249 2.78 -2.50 0.70
N GLU A 250 3.17 -2.23 -0.53
CA GLU A 250 4.38 -1.46 -0.87
C GLU A 250 4.05 -0.03 -1.30
N VAL A 251 5.01 0.86 -1.12
CA VAL A 251 4.99 2.25 -1.58
C VAL A 251 6.19 2.52 -2.47
N CYS A 252 5.99 3.36 -3.48
CA CYS A 252 7.05 3.77 -4.38
C CYS A 252 7.96 4.77 -3.70
N LYS A 253 9.15 4.32 -3.28
CA LYS A 253 10.19 5.17 -2.70
C LYS A 253 11.38 5.23 -3.64
N ASN A 254 11.72 6.44 -4.08
CA ASN A 254 12.88 6.68 -4.96
C ASN A 254 12.87 5.84 -6.25
N GLY A 255 11.69 5.62 -6.83
CA GLY A 255 11.52 4.86 -8.08
C GLY A 255 11.56 3.34 -7.93
N VAL A 256 11.51 2.84 -6.69
CA VAL A 256 11.51 1.41 -6.38
C VAL A 256 10.40 1.11 -5.35
N CYS A 257 9.69 0.00 -5.56
CA CYS A 257 8.66 -0.45 -4.66
C CYS A 257 9.25 -1.02 -3.37
N SER A 258 8.79 -0.49 -2.24
CA SER A 258 9.20 -0.91 -0.91
C SER A 258 8.07 -0.77 0.12
N LEU A 259 7.93 -1.73 1.03
CA LEU A 259 7.16 -1.69 2.27
C LEU A 259 7.49 -0.42 3.10
#